data_AF-J9ECH6-F1
#
_entry.id   AF-J9ECH6-F1
#
_cell.length_a   1.000
_cell.length_b   1.000
_cell.length_c   1.000
_cell.angle_alpha   90.00
_cell.angle_beta   90.00
_cell.angle_gamma   90.00
#
_symmetry.space_group_name_H-M   'P 1'
#
loop_
_entity.id
_entity.type
_entity.pdbx_description
1 polymer ?
#
loop_
_entity_poly.entity_id
_entity_poly.type
_entity_poly.pdbx_seq_one_letter_code
_entity_poly.pdbx_strand_id
1 'polypeptide(L)'
;LNRIGRFPRHLRKLFRMLLLPVITFIALFIFFTYSLKPSTDTAYWIEEPVAYPSLPHIIVLGADTVDMRKSATRRHNFSRKSEQACRIPKLNINGSEVIGFFHHVEALDCGKNKEKEWAYVDEKGLFTISSDAVKRHGGIKCTITYFERIDDNRLKIGRQIPITSGSPMNKDYAVVECLGNDQEKWKHLLWTIVPDRKKEEDLSHIKKPSDWSGLDVYFIGFDSLSQMSFRRKLPKTVKYIEEEFDAVVLDGYNIAGDGTPQAFIRILTGQTEEELPLTRKRFAEANYVDEVYPFVWRNFPMPVI
;
A
#
# COMPACT_ATOMS: atom_id res chain seq x y z
N LEU A 1 4.84 45.15 80.12
CA LEU A 1 4.66 45.29 78.67
C LEU A 1 3.52 44.38 78.20
N ASN A 2 2.38 45.00 77.89
CA ASN A 2 1.17 44.37 77.36
C ASN A 2 1.27 44.22 75.83
N ARG A 3 0.88 43.05 75.30
CA ARG A 3 0.06 42.81 74.07
C ARG A 3 0.47 41.53 73.34
N ILE A 4 -0.07 40.39 73.80
CA ILE A 4 -0.24 39.20 72.96
C ILE A 4 -1.52 39.42 72.15
N GLY A 5 -1.35 39.70 70.86
CA GLY A 5 -2.45 39.92 69.93
C GLY A 5 -3.29 38.66 69.73
N ARG A 6 -4.57 38.74 70.09
CA ARG A 6 -5.60 37.76 69.72
C ARG A 6 -5.63 37.61 68.19
N PHE A 7 -5.33 36.40 67.71
CA PHE A 7 -5.60 36.02 66.32
C PHE A 7 -7.10 36.20 66.00
N PRO A 8 -7.45 36.95 64.96
CA PRO A 8 -8.85 37.25 64.66
C PRO A 8 -9.59 35.98 64.22
N ARG A 9 -10.74 35.71 64.86
CA ARG A 9 -11.67 34.60 64.53
C ARG A 9 -12.09 34.56 63.05
N HIS A 10 -11.95 35.69 62.33
CA HIS A 10 -12.30 35.84 60.93
C HIS A 10 -11.36 35.06 59.98
N LEU A 11 -10.07 34.96 60.30
CA LEU A 11 -9.09 34.29 59.43
C LEU A 11 -9.24 32.76 59.47
N ARG A 12 -9.59 32.19 60.63
CA ARG A 12 -9.95 30.76 60.74
C ARG A 12 -11.24 30.41 60.01
N LYS A 13 -12.21 31.35 59.96
CA LYS A 13 -13.43 31.18 59.16
C LYS A 13 -13.12 31.24 57.66
N LEU A 14 -12.28 32.17 57.21
CA LEU A 14 -11.87 32.24 55.81
C LEU A 14 -11.07 30.99 55.38
N PHE A 15 -10.15 30.52 56.22
CA PHE A 15 -9.37 29.30 55.95
C PHE A 15 -10.26 28.06 55.91
N ARG A 16 -11.30 27.96 56.76
CA ARG A 16 -12.32 26.90 56.66
C ARG A 16 -13.21 27.03 55.43
N MET A 17 -13.58 28.25 55.02
CA MET A 17 -14.44 28.49 53.86
C MET A 17 -13.74 28.22 52.51
N LEU A 18 -12.40 28.32 52.45
CA LEU A 18 -11.63 28.10 51.22
C LEU A 18 -10.93 26.74 51.17
N LEU A 19 -10.35 26.22 52.27
CA LEU A 19 -9.66 24.93 52.23
C LEU A 19 -10.60 23.72 52.30
N LEU A 20 -11.69 23.76 53.07
CA LEU A 20 -12.60 22.61 53.11
C LEU A 20 -13.19 22.27 51.73
N PRO A 21 -13.72 23.22 50.94
CA PRO A 21 -14.28 22.87 49.64
C PRO A 21 -13.22 22.32 48.67
N VAL A 22 -11.99 22.82 48.74
CA VAL A 22 -10.87 22.32 47.92
C VAL A 22 -10.48 20.90 48.33
N ILE A 23 -10.38 20.62 49.63
CA ILE A 23 -10.07 19.27 50.14
C ILE A 23 -11.20 18.30 49.80
N THR A 24 -12.47 18.70 49.92
CA THR A 24 -13.60 17.86 49.51
C THR A 24 -13.64 17.64 48.00
N PHE A 25 -13.24 18.61 47.19
CA PHE A 25 -13.18 18.47 45.74
C PHE A 25 -12.07 17.50 45.33
N ILE A 26 -10.90 17.58 45.96
CA ILE A 26 -9.79 16.63 45.73
C ILE A 26 -10.19 15.22 46.20
N ALA A 27 -10.84 15.09 47.36
CA ALA A 27 -11.32 13.80 47.86
C ALA A 27 -12.39 13.19 46.95
N LEU A 28 -13.34 14.00 46.45
CA LEU A 28 -14.35 13.56 45.49
C LEU A 28 -13.73 13.19 44.13
N PHE A 29 -12.73 13.94 43.66
CA PHE A 29 -12.02 13.64 42.43
C PHE A 29 -11.22 12.34 42.53
N ILE A 30 -10.55 12.09 43.66
CA ILE A 30 -9.89 10.80 43.93
C ILE A 30 -10.92 9.67 44.04
N PHE A 31 -12.07 9.90 44.69
CA PHE A 31 -13.12 8.88 44.81
C PHE A 31 -13.78 8.57 43.46
N PHE A 32 -13.99 9.57 42.60
CA PHE A 32 -14.51 9.38 41.24
C PHE A 32 -13.50 8.68 40.35
N THR A 33 -12.22 9.06 40.40
CA THR A 33 -11.17 8.41 39.60
C THR A 33 -10.86 6.98 40.05
N TYR A 34 -11.00 6.67 41.35
CA TYR A 34 -10.90 5.28 41.85
C TYR A 34 -12.17 4.46 41.63
N SER A 35 -13.36 5.09 41.58
CA SER A 35 -14.63 4.39 41.26
C SER A 35 -14.79 4.13 39.76
N LEU A 36 -14.16 4.93 38.90
CA LEU A 36 -13.95 4.62 37.48
C LEU A 36 -12.70 3.75 37.30
N LYS A 37 -12.70 2.58 37.95
CA LYS A 37 -11.92 1.46 37.45
C LYS A 37 -12.61 1.05 36.14
N PRO A 38 -11.93 0.98 34.98
CA PRO A 38 -12.52 0.35 33.82
C PRO A 38 -12.91 -1.06 34.24
N SER A 39 -14.18 -1.43 34.08
CA SER A 39 -14.58 -2.83 34.10
C SER A 39 -13.67 -3.51 33.08
N THR A 40 -12.70 -4.27 33.56
CA THR A 40 -12.14 -5.34 32.77
C THR A 40 -13.27 -6.35 32.64
N ASP A 41 -14.15 -6.12 31.66
CA ASP A 41 -14.95 -7.18 31.06
C ASP A 41 -13.94 -8.11 30.39
N THR A 42 -13.35 -8.98 31.19
CA THR A 42 -12.85 -10.26 30.70
C THR A 42 -14.07 -10.96 30.14
N ALA A 43 -14.28 -10.82 28.84
CA ALA A 43 -15.12 -11.71 28.08
C ALA A 43 -14.57 -13.12 28.27
N TYR A 44 -15.20 -13.88 29.18
CA TYR A 44 -15.07 -15.32 29.17
C TYR A 44 -15.77 -15.78 27.90
N TRP A 45 -14.99 -16.25 26.93
CA TRP A 45 -15.52 -17.08 25.86
C TRP A 45 -16.11 -18.32 26.52
N ILE A 46 -17.43 -18.34 26.67
CA ILE A 46 -18.16 -19.58 26.89
C ILE A 46 -18.03 -20.33 25.57
N GLU A 47 -17.13 -21.30 25.52
CA GLU A 47 -17.13 -22.32 24.48
C GLU A 47 -18.43 -23.12 24.62
N GLU A 48 -19.45 -22.74 23.86
CA GLU A 48 -20.52 -23.68 23.54
C GLU A 48 -19.91 -24.83 22.72
N PRO A 49 -20.21 -26.10 23.05
CA PRO A 49 -19.69 -27.24 22.31
C PRO A 49 -20.34 -27.28 20.93
N VAL A 50 -19.68 -26.69 19.94
CA VAL A 50 -20.05 -26.84 18.54
C VAL A 50 -19.69 -28.26 18.13
N ALA A 51 -20.72 -29.10 17.98
CA ALA A 51 -20.59 -30.41 17.35
C ALA A 51 -20.19 -30.21 15.88
N TYR A 52 -18.90 -30.36 15.58
CA TYR A 52 -18.41 -30.34 14.20
C TYR A 52 -18.88 -31.62 13.48
N PRO A 53 -19.69 -31.52 12.41
CA PRO A 53 -19.76 -32.60 11.44
C PRO A 53 -18.34 -32.81 10.90
N SER A 54 -17.91 -34.07 10.85
CA SER A 54 -16.56 -34.52 10.46
C SER A 54 -15.86 -33.55 9.49
N LEU A 55 -14.83 -32.85 10.00
CA LEU A 55 -13.95 -32.01 9.20
C LEU A 55 -13.47 -32.82 7.99
N PRO A 56 -13.50 -32.26 6.76
CA PRO A 56 -12.96 -32.93 5.61
C PRO A 56 -11.48 -33.24 5.87
N HIS A 57 -11.07 -34.47 5.59
CA HIS A 57 -9.67 -34.89 5.67
C HIS A 57 -8.85 -34.04 4.68
N ILE A 58 -8.17 -33.02 5.19
CA ILE A 58 -7.17 -32.29 4.44
C ILE A 58 -5.93 -33.19 4.34
N ILE A 59 -5.71 -33.78 3.17
CA ILE A 59 -4.44 -34.44 2.86
C ILE A 59 -3.45 -33.32 2.52
N VAL A 60 -2.66 -32.92 3.50
CA VAL A 60 -1.53 -32.00 3.29
C VAL A 60 -0.44 -32.79 2.57
N LEU A 61 -0.40 -32.67 1.23
CA LEU A 61 0.72 -33.15 0.45
C LEU A 61 1.84 -32.10 0.53
N GLY A 62 2.66 -32.22 1.57
CA GLY A 62 3.92 -31.48 1.71
C GLY A 62 3.78 -30.05 2.21
N ALA A 63 3.72 -29.89 3.52
CA ALA A 63 4.16 -28.66 4.18
C ALA A 63 4.93 -29.03 5.45
N ASP A 64 6.05 -28.35 5.64
CA ASP A 64 7.04 -28.56 6.69
C ASP A 64 6.43 -28.50 8.09
N THR A 65 6.38 -29.65 8.76
CA THR A 65 6.32 -29.69 10.22
C THR A 65 7.71 -30.03 10.75
N VAL A 66 8.07 -29.37 11.86
CA VAL A 66 9.34 -29.53 12.60
C VAL A 66 9.61 -31.00 12.97
N ASP A 67 8.59 -31.86 12.96
CA ASP A 67 8.68 -33.29 13.21
C ASP A 67 9.35 -34.10 12.08
N MET A 68 9.51 -33.56 10.86
CA MET A 68 10.23 -34.27 9.80
C MET A 68 11.74 -34.41 10.05
N ARG A 69 12.34 -33.61 10.95
CA ARG A 69 13.76 -33.78 11.31
C ARG A 69 14.07 -35.12 11.98
N LYS A 70 13.08 -35.83 12.52
CA LYS A 70 13.28 -37.15 13.16
C LYS A 70 13.02 -38.34 12.23
N SER A 71 12.44 -38.14 11.04
CA SER A 71 12.05 -39.25 10.14
C SER A 71 13.00 -39.47 8.95
N ALA A 72 14.09 -38.70 8.85
CA ALA A 72 15.07 -38.80 7.75
C ALA A 72 15.89 -40.11 7.71
N THR A 73 15.64 -41.08 8.59
CA THR A 73 16.36 -42.37 8.63
C THR A 73 15.56 -43.57 8.09
N ARG A 74 14.32 -43.41 7.63
CA ARG A 74 13.61 -44.51 6.95
C ARG A 74 13.82 -44.46 5.44
N ARG A 75 14.76 -45.27 4.96
CA ARG A 75 14.85 -45.67 3.54
C ARG A 75 13.54 -46.37 3.14
N HIS A 76 12.59 -45.61 2.61
CA HIS A 76 11.49 -46.19 1.86
C HIS A 76 12.01 -46.48 0.44
N ASN A 77 12.05 -47.77 0.10
CA ASN A 77 12.27 -48.24 -1.26
C ASN A 77 11.12 -47.74 -2.14
N PHE A 78 11.34 -46.62 -2.84
CA PHE A 78 10.41 -46.06 -3.81
C PHE A 78 10.43 -46.93 -5.08
N SER A 79 9.78 -48.09 -5.01
CA SER A 79 9.53 -48.97 -6.13
C SER A 79 8.24 -48.55 -6.84
N ARG A 80 8.30 -48.50 -8.18
CA ARG A 80 7.30 -48.05 -9.17
C ARG A 80 7.16 -46.53 -9.33
N LYS A 81 7.93 -45.98 -10.28
CA LYS A 81 7.50 -44.86 -11.12
C LYS A 81 6.20 -45.27 -11.85
N SER A 82 5.05 -45.05 -11.25
CA SER A 82 3.91 -44.64 -12.07
C SER A 82 4.27 -43.26 -12.61
N GLU A 83 4.14 -43.04 -13.92
CA GLU A 83 4.16 -41.70 -14.49
C GLU A 83 3.00 -40.90 -13.85
N GLN A 84 3.25 -40.28 -12.70
CA GLN A 84 2.36 -39.28 -12.14
C GLN A 84 2.56 -38.03 -12.97
N ALA A 85 1.79 -37.91 -14.06
CA ALA A 85 1.65 -36.64 -14.74
C ALA A 85 0.95 -35.67 -13.77
N CYS A 86 1.61 -34.55 -13.45
CA CYS A 86 0.97 -33.44 -12.75
C CYS A 86 -0.15 -32.91 -13.66
N ARG A 87 -1.40 -33.24 -13.33
CA ARG A 87 -2.58 -32.74 -14.05
C ARG A 87 -3.03 -31.45 -13.37
N ILE A 88 -2.73 -30.33 -14.00
CA ILE A 88 -3.19 -29.02 -13.53
C ILE A 88 -4.74 -29.01 -13.60
N PRO A 89 -5.44 -28.76 -12.49
CA PRO A 89 -6.89 -28.75 -12.47
C PRO A 89 -7.41 -27.57 -13.30
N LYS A 90 -8.40 -27.84 -14.17
CA LYS A 90 -9.13 -26.78 -14.87
C LYS A 90 -10.23 -26.26 -13.94
N LEU A 91 -10.04 -25.05 -13.41
CA LEU A 91 -10.98 -24.43 -12.50
C LEU A 91 -12.12 -23.76 -13.27
N ASN A 92 -13.36 -23.96 -12.80
CA ASN A 92 -14.51 -23.22 -13.31
C ASN A 92 -14.49 -21.79 -12.76
N ILE A 93 -14.44 -20.80 -13.65
CA ILE A 93 -14.38 -19.38 -13.29
C ILE A 93 -15.57 -18.91 -12.46
N ASN A 94 -16.75 -19.46 -12.72
CA ASN A 94 -18.01 -19.13 -12.04
C ASN A 94 -18.52 -20.32 -11.20
N GLY A 95 -17.61 -21.08 -10.60
CA GLY A 95 -17.96 -22.16 -9.67
C GLY A 95 -18.89 -21.66 -8.54
N SER A 96 -19.83 -22.50 -8.13
CA SER A 96 -20.83 -22.18 -7.10
C SER A 96 -20.21 -21.78 -5.77
N GLU A 97 -19.02 -22.28 -5.48
CA GLU A 97 -18.26 -22.03 -4.26
C GLU A 97 -17.75 -20.60 -4.16
N VAL A 98 -17.56 -19.91 -5.29
CA VAL A 98 -16.94 -18.58 -5.33
C VAL A 98 -17.83 -17.49 -5.91
N ILE A 99 -18.72 -17.82 -6.85
CA ILE A 99 -19.48 -16.82 -7.62
C ILE A 99 -20.36 -15.93 -6.73
N GLY A 100 -20.85 -16.45 -5.61
CA GLY A 100 -21.64 -15.70 -4.64
C GLY A 100 -20.89 -14.54 -3.97
N PHE A 101 -19.55 -14.57 -3.94
CA PHE A 101 -18.73 -13.47 -3.41
C PHE A 101 -18.46 -12.38 -4.45
N PHE A 102 -18.79 -12.61 -5.72
CA PHE A 102 -18.55 -11.66 -6.81
C PHE A 102 -19.86 -10.99 -7.23
N HIS A 103 -19.92 -9.68 -7.03
CA HIS A 103 -20.98 -8.83 -7.57
C HIS A 103 -20.36 -7.77 -8.49
N HIS A 104 -21.22 -7.25 -9.36
CA HIS A 104 -20.89 -6.07 -10.14
C HIS A 104 -20.85 -4.86 -9.21
N VAL A 105 -19.77 -4.09 -9.32
CA VAL A 105 -19.64 -2.80 -8.64
C VAL A 105 -19.81 -1.74 -9.72
N GLU A 106 -20.73 -0.81 -9.49
CA GLU A 106 -20.94 0.31 -10.41
C GLU A 106 -19.68 1.14 -10.56
N ALA A 107 -19.50 1.75 -11.73
CA ALA A 107 -18.37 2.63 -11.98
C ALA A 107 -18.34 3.76 -10.95
N LEU A 108 -17.13 4.11 -10.50
CA LEU A 108 -16.94 5.24 -9.61
C LEU A 108 -17.42 6.52 -10.31
N ASP A 109 -18.47 7.13 -9.79
CA ASP A 109 -18.92 8.45 -10.24
C ASP A 109 -18.02 9.54 -9.62
N CYS A 110 -16.91 9.81 -10.30
CA CYS A 110 -15.99 10.91 -9.97
C CYS A 110 -16.64 12.30 -10.15
N GLY A 111 -17.85 12.37 -10.73
CA GLY A 111 -18.60 13.60 -10.99
C GLY A 111 -19.68 13.91 -9.96
N LYS A 112 -19.80 13.17 -8.84
CA LYS A 112 -20.85 13.36 -7.82
C LYS A 112 -20.95 14.79 -7.28
N ASN A 113 -19.86 15.55 -7.29
CA ASN A 113 -19.84 16.95 -6.87
C ASN A 113 -20.23 17.95 -8.00
N LYS A 114 -20.54 17.45 -9.20
CA LYS A 114 -20.88 18.20 -10.45
C LYS A 114 -19.83 19.22 -10.91
N GLU A 115 -18.70 19.24 -10.25
CA GLU A 115 -17.57 20.10 -10.55
C GLU A 115 -16.50 19.28 -11.25
N LYS A 116 -16.28 19.58 -12.53
CA LYS A 116 -15.15 19.05 -13.28
C LYS A 116 -13.86 19.65 -12.74
N GLU A 117 -12.77 18.93 -12.88
CA GLU A 117 -11.44 19.41 -12.49
C GLU A 117 -11.14 20.79 -13.10
N TRP A 118 -10.59 21.69 -12.28
CA TRP A 118 -10.31 23.06 -12.72
C TRP A 118 -9.12 23.11 -13.68
N ALA A 119 -8.15 22.22 -13.50
CA ALA A 119 -6.99 22.11 -14.37
C ALA A 119 -6.51 20.66 -14.46
N TYR A 120 -5.85 20.33 -15.56
CA TYR A 120 -5.29 19.00 -15.84
C TYR A 120 -4.03 19.14 -16.71
N VAL A 121 -3.28 18.06 -16.88
CA VAL A 121 -2.22 17.98 -17.89
C VAL A 121 -2.80 17.30 -19.12
N ASP A 122 -2.68 17.94 -20.29
CA ASP A 122 -3.21 17.40 -21.54
C ASP A 122 -2.31 16.30 -22.14
N GLU A 123 -2.75 15.71 -23.25
CA GLU A 123 -2.02 14.66 -23.97
C GLU A 123 -0.64 15.10 -24.50
N LYS A 124 -0.38 16.41 -24.56
CA LYS A 124 0.91 17.00 -24.97
C LYS A 124 1.82 17.31 -23.78
N GLY A 125 1.39 16.99 -22.56
CA GLY A 125 2.14 17.31 -21.34
C GLY A 125 2.02 18.78 -20.92
N LEU A 126 1.01 19.50 -21.39
CA LEU A 126 0.80 20.92 -21.09
C LEU A 126 -0.26 21.10 -20.01
N PHE A 127 0.05 21.94 -19.02
CA PHE A 127 -0.90 22.36 -18.00
C PHE A 127 -2.05 23.13 -18.67
N THR A 128 -3.28 22.67 -18.46
CA THR A 128 -4.46 23.22 -19.11
C THR A 128 -5.54 23.54 -18.08
N ILE A 129 -6.05 24.77 -18.10
CA ILE A 129 -7.20 25.17 -17.29
C ILE A 129 -8.48 24.79 -18.03
N SER A 130 -9.38 24.10 -17.36
CA SER A 130 -10.65 23.65 -17.90
C SER A 130 -11.53 24.84 -18.32
N SER A 131 -12.02 24.81 -19.56
CA SER A 131 -12.97 25.82 -20.05
C SER A 131 -14.27 25.85 -19.22
N ASP A 132 -14.67 24.70 -18.66
CA ASP A 132 -15.87 24.60 -17.85
C ASP A 132 -15.67 25.25 -16.48
N ALA A 133 -14.46 25.16 -15.92
CA ALA A 133 -14.11 25.86 -14.69
C ALA A 133 -14.07 27.37 -14.91
N VAL A 134 -13.49 27.84 -16.03
CA VAL A 134 -13.47 29.27 -16.37
C VAL A 134 -14.89 29.83 -16.55
N LYS A 135 -15.80 29.08 -17.17
CA LYS A 135 -17.21 29.49 -17.30
C LYS A 135 -17.92 29.64 -15.95
N ARG A 136 -17.54 28.83 -14.94
CA ARG A 136 -18.18 28.81 -13.62
C ARG A 136 -17.56 29.83 -12.65
N HIS A 137 -16.23 29.85 -12.57
CA HIS A 137 -15.46 30.61 -11.57
C HIS A 137 -14.86 31.91 -12.14
N GLY A 138 -15.09 32.20 -13.42
CA GLY A 138 -14.52 33.35 -14.11
C GLY A 138 -13.03 33.17 -14.40
N GLY A 139 -12.26 34.26 -14.29
CA GLY A 139 -10.81 34.20 -14.45
C GLY A 139 -10.17 33.37 -13.35
N ILE A 140 -9.41 32.34 -13.72
CA ILE A 140 -8.73 31.44 -12.78
C ILE A 140 -7.24 31.78 -12.76
N LYS A 141 -6.70 31.98 -11.57
CA LYS A 141 -5.25 32.16 -11.33
C LYS A 141 -4.71 30.96 -10.58
N CYS A 142 -3.70 30.30 -11.14
CA CYS A 142 -3.11 29.10 -10.55
C CYS A 142 -1.66 29.30 -10.17
N THR A 143 -1.25 28.55 -9.16
CA THR A 143 0.13 28.38 -8.74
C THR A 143 0.45 26.89 -8.67
N ILE A 144 1.70 26.54 -8.92
CA ILE A 144 2.21 25.18 -8.93
C ILE A 144 3.40 25.07 -7.99
N THR A 145 3.46 23.96 -7.26
CA THR A 145 4.58 23.59 -6.40
C THR A 145 5.01 22.18 -6.75
N TYR A 146 6.15 22.04 -7.41
CA TYR A 146 6.75 20.75 -7.71
C TYR A 146 7.31 20.10 -6.45
N PHE A 147 7.30 18.78 -6.40
CA PHE A 147 7.96 18.03 -5.33
C PHE A 147 8.57 16.73 -5.84
N GLU A 148 9.63 16.30 -5.16
CA GLU A 148 10.37 15.08 -5.49
C GLU A 148 10.46 14.21 -4.24
N ARG A 149 10.30 12.89 -4.38
CA ARG A 149 10.50 11.96 -3.27
C ARG A 149 12.00 11.76 -3.06
N ILE A 150 12.49 12.03 -1.84
CA ILE A 150 13.89 11.76 -1.47
C ILE A 150 14.01 10.32 -0.97
N ASP A 151 13.07 9.90 -0.11
CA ASP A 151 12.97 8.55 0.43
C ASP A 151 11.53 8.26 0.84
N ASP A 152 11.30 7.15 1.55
CA ASP A 152 9.96 6.71 1.93
C ASP A 152 9.18 7.67 2.83
N ASN A 153 9.89 8.53 3.57
CA ASN A 153 9.30 9.38 4.59
C ASN A 153 9.51 10.87 4.31
N ARG A 154 10.29 11.23 3.28
CA ARG A 154 10.66 12.61 3.00
C ARG A 154 10.43 13.02 1.56
N LEU A 155 9.83 14.20 1.41
CA LEU A 155 9.63 14.89 0.15
C LEU A 155 10.47 16.17 0.13
N LYS A 156 11.09 16.45 -1.01
CA LYS A 156 11.67 17.74 -1.33
C LYS A 156 10.60 18.59 -2.01
N ILE A 157 10.08 19.58 -1.30
CA ILE A 157 9.06 20.48 -1.83
C ILE A 157 9.74 21.74 -2.39
N GLY A 158 9.39 22.08 -3.63
CA GLY A 158 9.88 23.27 -4.31
C GLY A 158 9.21 24.56 -3.84
N ARG A 159 9.48 25.66 -4.56
CA ARG A 159 8.79 26.92 -4.35
C ARG A 159 7.47 26.93 -5.12
N GLN A 160 6.48 27.60 -4.56
CA GLN A 160 5.24 27.91 -5.26
C GLN A 160 5.52 28.98 -6.31
N ILE A 161 5.18 28.69 -7.57
CA ILE A 161 5.35 29.60 -8.70
C ILE A 161 4.03 29.78 -9.45
N PRO A 162 3.76 30.94 -10.07
CA PRO A 162 2.57 31.10 -10.92
C PRO A 162 2.67 30.20 -12.15
N ILE A 163 1.53 29.65 -12.59
CA ILE A 163 1.43 28.86 -13.83
C ILE A 163 0.20 29.28 -14.63
N THR A 164 0.33 29.29 -15.95
CA THR A 164 -0.75 29.64 -16.88
C THR A 164 -1.06 28.46 -17.80
N SER A 165 -2.30 28.39 -18.28
CA SER A 165 -2.71 27.39 -19.27
C SER A 165 -1.78 27.42 -20.49
N GLY A 166 -1.38 26.25 -20.99
CA GLY A 166 -0.40 26.04 -22.06
C GLY A 166 1.05 25.92 -21.60
N SER A 167 1.34 26.08 -20.31
CA SER A 167 2.71 25.93 -19.79
C SER A 167 3.11 24.45 -19.71
N PRO A 168 4.35 24.06 -20.06
CA PRO A 168 4.83 22.71 -19.85
C PRO A 168 5.05 22.42 -18.35
N MET A 169 4.87 21.16 -17.97
CA MET A 169 5.28 20.67 -16.65
C MET A 169 6.80 20.45 -16.61
N ASN A 170 7.44 20.91 -15.54
CA ASN A 170 8.91 20.81 -15.40
C ASN A 170 9.37 19.59 -14.58
N LYS A 171 8.47 18.97 -13.83
CA LYS A 171 8.72 17.76 -13.01
C LYS A 171 7.49 16.87 -13.05
N ASP A 172 7.70 15.60 -12.73
CA ASP A 172 6.65 14.58 -12.83
C ASP A 172 5.48 14.82 -11.89
N TYR A 173 5.73 15.37 -10.69
CA TYR A 173 4.73 15.56 -9.67
C TYR A 173 4.66 17.00 -9.19
N ALA A 174 3.45 17.52 -9.06
CA ALA A 174 3.23 18.85 -8.52
C ALA A 174 1.88 18.98 -7.81
N VAL A 175 1.82 19.86 -6.82
CA VAL A 175 0.57 20.34 -6.25
C VAL A 175 0.20 21.65 -6.95
N VAL A 176 -1.02 21.73 -7.45
CA VAL A 176 -1.58 22.95 -8.03
C VAL A 176 -2.65 23.53 -7.11
N GLU A 177 -2.59 24.84 -6.92
CA GLU A 177 -3.58 25.62 -6.20
C GLU A 177 -4.09 26.74 -7.10
N CYS A 178 -5.39 26.75 -7.36
CA CYS A 178 -6.08 27.71 -8.20
C CYS A 178 -7.11 28.52 -7.40
N LEU A 179 -7.25 29.79 -7.77
CA LEU A 179 -8.20 30.74 -7.21
C LEU A 179 -9.07 31.31 -8.34
N GLY A 180 -10.38 31.15 -8.21
CA GLY A 180 -11.38 31.76 -9.10
C GLY A 180 -11.65 33.21 -8.75
N ASN A 181 -12.30 33.95 -9.67
CA ASN A 181 -12.74 35.31 -9.40
C ASN A 181 -13.83 35.37 -8.31
N ASP A 182 -14.61 34.30 -8.20
CA ASP A 182 -15.60 34.05 -7.15
C ASP A 182 -15.00 33.77 -5.77
N GLN A 183 -13.67 33.80 -5.64
CA GLN A 183 -12.90 33.49 -4.43
C GLN A 183 -12.91 32.02 -4.00
N GLU A 184 -13.47 31.13 -4.82
CA GLU A 184 -13.38 29.70 -4.60
C GLU A 184 -11.96 29.21 -4.87
N LYS A 185 -11.55 28.17 -4.12
CA LYS A 185 -10.21 27.59 -4.22
C LYS A 185 -10.29 26.14 -4.61
N TRP A 186 -9.44 25.75 -5.54
CA TRP A 186 -9.25 24.36 -5.93
C TRP A 186 -7.80 23.96 -5.75
N LYS A 187 -7.58 22.79 -5.14
CA LYS A 187 -6.25 22.24 -4.87
C LYS A 187 -6.23 20.79 -5.31
N HIS A 188 -5.23 20.42 -6.11
CA HIS A 188 -5.13 19.08 -6.65
C HIS A 188 -3.67 18.66 -6.86
N LEU A 189 -3.47 17.34 -6.91
CA LEU A 189 -2.21 16.75 -7.28
C LEU A 189 -2.20 16.52 -8.79
N LEU A 190 -1.25 17.12 -9.51
CA LEU A 190 -1.00 16.82 -10.91
C LEU A 190 0.23 15.93 -11.04
N TRP A 191 0.15 15.02 -11.99
CA TRP A 191 1.29 14.24 -12.43
C TRP A 191 1.33 14.12 -13.94
N THR A 192 2.55 14.00 -14.47
CA THR A 192 2.83 13.67 -15.86
C THR A 192 4.22 13.04 -15.93
N ILE A 193 4.58 12.46 -17.08
CA ILE A 193 5.95 12.00 -17.31
C ILE A 193 6.70 13.15 -17.98
N VAL A 194 7.69 13.72 -17.30
CA VAL A 194 8.59 14.74 -17.84
C VAL A 194 9.90 14.08 -18.25
N PRO A 195 10.23 14.01 -19.55
CA PRO A 195 11.46 13.36 -19.99
C PRO A 195 12.72 14.00 -19.41
N ASP A 196 13.57 13.20 -18.78
CA ASP A 196 14.90 13.62 -18.35
C ASP A 196 15.86 13.55 -19.55
N ARG A 197 15.90 14.65 -20.31
CA ARG A 197 16.73 14.78 -21.52
C ARG A 197 18.20 14.51 -21.27
N LYS A 198 18.72 14.91 -20.11
CA LYS A 198 20.12 14.65 -19.76
C LYS A 198 20.35 13.15 -19.60
N LYS A 199 19.44 12.45 -18.92
CA LYS A 199 19.51 10.99 -18.79
C LYS A 199 19.37 10.29 -20.14
N GLU A 200 18.49 10.76 -21.02
CA GLU A 200 18.38 10.24 -22.39
C GLU A 200 19.70 10.39 -23.17
N GLU A 201 20.34 11.56 -23.09
CA GLU A 201 21.65 11.83 -23.69
C GLU A 201 22.73 10.91 -23.10
N ASP A 202 22.82 10.81 -21.78
CA ASP A 202 23.78 9.95 -21.08
C ASP A 202 23.62 8.47 -21.50
N LEU A 203 22.37 7.98 -21.59
CA LEU A 203 22.06 6.62 -22.03
C LEU A 203 22.36 6.39 -23.52
N SER A 204 22.31 7.42 -24.36
CA SER A 204 22.63 7.32 -25.78
C SER A 204 24.10 6.98 -26.04
N HIS A 205 24.99 7.32 -25.11
CA HIS A 205 26.42 7.04 -25.19
C HIS A 205 26.83 5.65 -24.71
N ILE A 206 25.91 4.90 -24.08
CA ILE A 206 26.19 3.55 -23.60
C ILE A 206 26.33 2.61 -24.80
N LYS A 207 27.53 2.06 -24.98
CA LYS A 207 27.82 1.07 -26.03
C LYS A 207 27.06 -0.21 -25.75
N LYS A 208 26.14 -0.55 -26.65
CA LYS A 208 25.31 -1.73 -26.55
C LYS A 208 26.09 -2.96 -27.03
N PRO A 209 25.91 -4.14 -26.40
CA PRO A 209 26.52 -5.39 -26.86
C PRO A 209 26.17 -5.73 -28.30
N SER A 210 27.01 -6.52 -28.97
CA SER A 210 26.78 -6.93 -30.36
C SER A 210 25.55 -7.83 -30.55
N ASP A 211 25.13 -8.51 -29.48
CA ASP A 211 23.98 -9.40 -29.39
C ASP A 211 22.76 -8.72 -28.75
N TRP A 212 22.76 -7.38 -28.63
CA TRP A 212 21.64 -6.65 -28.06
C TRP A 212 20.38 -6.81 -28.91
N SER A 213 19.29 -7.29 -28.29
CA SER A 213 18.01 -7.54 -28.96
C SER A 213 17.29 -6.27 -29.41
N GLY A 214 17.65 -5.10 -28.87
CA GLY A 214 16.92 -3.85 -29.11
C GLY A 214 15.60 -3.74 -28.34
N LEU A 215 15.28 -4.70 -27.48
CA LEU A 215 13.98 -4.77 -26.79
C LEU A 215 14.08 -4.31 -25.34
N ASP A 216 13.06 -3.56 -24.91
CA ASP A 216 12.80 -3.25 -23.51
C ASP A 216 11.93 -4.33 -22.87
N VAL A 217 12.14 -4.59 -21.58
CA VAL A 217 11.37 -5.57 -20.82
C VAL A 217 10.57 -4.85 -19.73
N TYR A 218 9.25 -5.03 -19.76
CA TYR A 218 8.35 -4.48 -18.75
C TYR A 218 7.79 -5.59 -17.86
N PHE A 219 7.95 -5.42 -16.55
CA PHE A 219 7.32 -6.27 -15.56
C PHE A 219 6.10 -5.56 -14.97
N ILE A 220 4.91 -6.12 -15.20
CA ILE A 220 3.66 -5.61 -14.62
C ILE A 220 3.14 -6.68 -13.67
N GLY A 221 3.14 -6.35 -12.37
CA GLY A 221 2.66 -7.23 -11.30
C GLY A 221 1.37 -6.69 -10.70
N PHE A 222 0.40 -7.58 -10.48
CA PHE A 222 -0.78 -7.27 -9.68
C PHE A 222 -0.67 -7.98 -8.34
N ASP A 223 -0.54 -7.21 -7.25
CA ASP A 223 -0.45 -7.80 -5.91
C ASP A 223 -1.82 -8.35 -5.46
N SER A 224 -1.77 -9.42 -4.67
CA SER A 224 -2.92 -10.03 -3.98
C SER A 224 -4.06 -10.52 -4.90
N LEU A 225 -3.75 -10.89 -6.16
CA LEU A 225 -4.71 -11.50 -7.08
C LEU A 225 -4.36 -12.95 -7.43
N SER A 226 -5.34 -13.83 -7.33
CA SER A 226 -5.27 -15.15 -7.95
C SER A 226 -5.57 -15.06 -9.45
N GLN A 227 -5.08 -16.03 -10.23
CA GLN A 227 -5.37 -16.11 -11.67
C GLN A 227 -6.89 -16.05 -11.95
N MET A 228 -7.69 -16.78 -11.16
CA MET A 228 -9.14 -16.79 -11.31
C MET A 228 -9.77 -15.43 -10.99
N SER A 229 -9.22 -14.69 -10.03
CA SER A 229 -9.69 -13.35 -9.68
C SER A 229 -9.34 -12.31 -10.72
N PHE A 230 -8.14 -12.38 -11.29
CA PHE A 230 -7.76 -11.57 -12.44
C PHE A 230 -8.73 -11.80 -13.61
N ARG A 231 -8.99 -13.07 -13.95
CA ARG A 231 -9.91 -13.44 -15.04
C ARG A 231 -11.34 -12.95 -14.82
N ARG A 232 -11.87 -13.04 -13.59
CA ARG A 232 -13.23 -12.59 -13.23
C ARG A 232 -13.38 -11.07 -13.23
N LYS A 233 -12.40 -10.33 -12.69
CA LYS A 233 -12.51 -8.88 -12.50
C LYS A 233 -12.08 -8.07 -13.71
N LEU A 234 -11.25 -8.64 -14.60
CA LEU A 234 -10.72 -7.96 -15.77
C LEU A 234 -11.02 -8.73 -17.08
N PRO A 235 -12.28 -9.09 -17.37
CA PRO A 235 -12.61 -9.96 -18.50
C PRO A 235 -12.25 -9.33 -19.86
N LYS A 236 -12.35 -8.00 -19.99
CA LYS A 236 -11.95 -7.28 -21.21
C LYS A 236 -10.44 -7.37 -21.45
N THR A 237 -9.66 -7.23 -20.38
CA THR A 237 -8.19 -7.33 -20.43
C THR A 237 -7.75 -8.73 -20.80
N VAL A 238 -8.35 -9.75 -20.19
CA VAL A 238 -8.06 -11.17 -20.49
C VAL A 238 -8.36 -11.46 -21.95
N LYS A 239 -9.53 -11.04 -22.44
CA LYS A 239 -9.91 -11.23 -23.84
C LYS A 239 -8.87 -10.65 -24.79
N TYR A 240 -8.46 -9.40 -24.55
CA TYR A 240 -7.42 -8.76 -25.36
C TYR A 240 -6.08 -9.51 -25.31
N ILE A 241 -5.63 -9.89 -24.11
CA ILE A 241 -4.36 -10.62 -23.93
C ILE A 241 -4.37 -11.96 -24.67
N GLU A 242 -5.46 -12.72 -24.58
CA GLU A 242 -5.53 -14.09 -25.10
C GLU A 242 -5.91 -14.17 -26.59
N GLU A 243 -6.71 -13.21 -27.08
CA GLU A 243 -7.24 -13.27 -28.45
C GLU A 243 -6.54 -12.30 -29.42
N GLU A 244 -6.05 -11.15 -28.94
CA GLU A 244 -5.54 -10.07 -29.80
C GLU A 244 -4.04 -9.84 -29.66
N PHE A 245 -3.50 -9.96 -28.43
CA PHE A 245 -2.10 -9.65 -28.13
C PHE A 245 -1.13 -10.80 -28.42
N ASP A 246 -1.64 -11.97 -28.84
CA ASP A 246 -0.86 -13.21 -29.05
C ASP A 246 0.03 -13.58 -27.85
N ALA A 247 -0.51 -13.41 -26.64
CA ALA A 247 0.24 -13.64 -25.41
C ALA A 247 0.42 -15.14 -25.12
N VAL A 248 1.59 -15.50 -24.59
CA VAL A 248 1.81 -16.84 -24.01
C VAL A 248 1.27 -16.85 -22.58
N VAL A 249 0.15 -17.55 -22.37
CA VAL A 249 -0.45 -17.72 -21.04
C VAL A 249 0.13 -18.94 -20.34
N LEU A 250 0.70 -18.73 -19.16
CA LEU A 250 1.24 -19.79 -18.31
C LEU A 250 0.21 -20.27 -17.29
N ASP A 251 -0.76 -21.09 -17.70
CA ASP A 251 -1.82 -21.59 -16.80
C ASP A 251 -1.31 -22.49 -15.66
N GLY A 252 -0.09 -23.01 -15.78
CA GLY A 252 0.59 -23.78 -14.74
C GLY A 252 1.50 -22.96 -13.82
N TYR A 253 1.57 -21.64 -14.02
CA TYR A 253 2.38 -20.79 -13.17
C TYR A 253 1.84 -20.78 -11.75
N ASN A 254 2.73 -21.02 -10.79
CA ASN A 254 2.41 -20.95 -9.38
C ASN A 254 3.47 -20.13 -8.65
N ILE A 255 3.05 -19.43 -7.60
CA ILE A 255 3.98 -18.72 -6.72
C ILE A 255 4.68 -19.71 -5.80
N ALA A 256 5.89 -19.38 -5.39
CA ALA A 256 6.61 -20.18 -4.42
C ALA A 256 6.69 -19.42 -3.09
N GLY A 257 6.03 -19.97 -2.07
CA GLY A 257 5.75 -19.31 -0.81
C GLY A 257 4.36 -18.66 -0.78
N ASP A 258 3.96 -18.19 0.40
CA ASP A 258 2.59 -17.70 0.68
C ASP A 258 2.47 -16.17 0.58
N GLY A 259 3.58 -15.46 0.38
CA GLY A 259 3.58 -13.99 0.37
C GLY A 259 4.26 -13.39 -0.84
N THR A 260 3.94 -12.11 -1.07
CA THR A 260 4.49 -11.28 -2.14
C THR A 260 6.02 -11.25 -2.13
N PRO A 261 6.72 -11.13 -0.97
CA PRO A 261 8.18 -11.21 -0.94
C PRO A 261 8.71 -12.55 -1.46
N GLN A 262 8.14 -13.67 -1.02
CA GLN A 262 8.62 -15.00 -1.41
C GLN A 262 8.45 -15.26 -2.92
N ALA A 263 7.37 -14.75 -3.51
CA ALA A 263 7.14 -14.81 -4.94
C ALA A 263 8.11 -13.90 -5.73
N PHE A 264 8.16 -12.61 -5.41
CA PHE A 264 8.93 -11.62 -6.17
C PHE A 264 10.44 -11.78 -6.02
N ILE A 265 10.94 -12.12 -4.83
CA ILE A 265 12.37 -12.33 -4.61
C ILE A 265 12.89 -13.41 -5.56
N ARG A 266 12.15 -14.51 -5.73
CA ARG A 266 12.55 -15.59 -6.65
C ARG A 266 12.52 -15.16 -8.11
N ILE A 267 11.51 -14.41 -8.53
CA ILE A 267 11.42 -13.89 -9.91
C ILE A 267 12.62 -12.98 -10.21
N LEU A 268 13.02 -12.16 -9.23
CA LEU A 268 13.99 -11.10 -9.44
C LEU A 268 15.43 -11.50 -9.12
N THR A 269 15.66 -12.56 -8.35
CA THR A 269 17.01 -13.02 -7.95
C THR A 269 17.31 -14.46 -8.41
N GLY A 270 16.29 -15.23 -8.79
CA GLY A 270 16.42 -16.67 -9.03
C GLY A 270 16.63 -17.51 -7.76
N GLN A 271 16.60 -16.89 -6.57
CA GLN A 271 16.86 -17.53 -5.28
C GLN A 271 15.67 -17.39 -4.32
N THR A 272 15.54 -18.34 -3.41
CA THR A 272 14.56 -18.31 -2.34
C THR A 272 14.97 -17.34 -1.22
N GLU A 273 14.00 -16.87 -0.42
CA GLU A 273 14.30 -15.98 0.73
C GLU A 273 15.24 -16.65 1.75
N GLU A 274 15.23 -17.99 1.83
CA GLU A 274 16.07 -18.75 2.76
C GLU A 274 17.52 -18.93 2.29
N GLU A 275 17.75 -18.87 0.97
CA GLU A 275 19.09 -18.93 0.37
C GLU A 275 19.80 -17.56 0.44
N LEU A 276 19.04 -16.49 0.68
CA LEU A 276 19.52 -15.12 0.69
C LEU A 276 19.80 -14.61 2.12
N PRO A 277 20.64 -13.57 2.28
CA PRO A 277 20.90 -12.96 3.58
C PRO A 277 19.61 -12.45 4.26
N LEU A 278 19.58 -12.42 5.59
CA LEU A 278 18.40 -11.99 6.32
C LEU A 278 18.10 -10.50 6.09
N THR A 279 16.89 -10.19 5.62
CA THR A 279 16.41 -8.81 5.36
C THR A 279 15.08 -8.47 6.06
N ARG A 280 14.58 -9.40 6.88
CA ARG A 280 13.31 -9.25 7.58
C ARG A 280 13.46 -8.25 8.73
N LYS A 281 12.81 -7.10 8.62
CA LYS A 281 12.86 -5.97 9.58
C LYS A 281 12.66 -6.33 11.07
N ARG A 282 12.01 -7.46 11.37
CA ARG A 282 11.80 -7.94 12.75
C ARG A 282 13.07 -8.47 13.43
N PHE A 283 14.13 -8.72 12.68
CA PHE A 283 15.42 -9.18 13.21
C PHE A 283 16.39 -8.00 13.26
N ALA A 284 17.12 -7.88 14.36
CA ALA A 284 18.03 -6.75 14.59
C ALA A 284 19.25 -6.80 13.65
N GLU A 285 19.65 -8.01 13.26
CA GLU A 285 20.76 -8.33 12.38
C GLU A 285 20.37 -8.36 10.89
N ALA A 286 19.17 -7.90 10.54
CA ALA A 286 18.71 -7.84 9.16
C ALA A 286 19.38 -6.71 8.36
N ASN A 287 19.63 -6.97 7.08
CA ASN A 287 20.17 -6.01 6.12
C ASN A 287 19.07 -5.43 5.23
N TYR A 288 19.38 -4.36 4.48
CA TYR A 288 18.45 -3.84 3.48
C TYR A 288 18.54 -4.65 2.17
N VAL A 289 17.39 -4.92 1.55
CA VAL A 289 17.30 -5.79 0.36
C VAL A 289 18.14 -5.30 -0.82
N ASP A 290 18.22 -3.98 -1.00
CA ASP A 290 18.99 -3.31 -2.03
C ASP A 290 20.50 -3.47 -1.85
N GLU A 291 20.98 -3.70 -0.63
CA GLU A 291 22.40 -3.91 -0.32
C GLU A 291 22.84 -5.35 -0.54
N VAL A 292 22.02 -6.34 -0.16
CA VAL A 292 22.44 -7.74 -0.09
C VAL A 292 21.87 -8.66 -1.16
N TYR A 293 20.74 -8.33 -1.79
CA TYR A 293 20.12 -9.23 -2.77
C TYR A 293 20.68 -9.02 -4.18
N PRO A 294 20.95 -10.11 -4.93
CA PRO A 294 21.46 -10.07 -6.29
C PRO A 294 20.29 -9.86 -7.29
N PHE A 295 19.57 -8.76 -7.15
CA PHE A 295 18.45 -8.46 -8.04
C PHE A 295 18.90 -8.31 -9.49
N VAL A 296 18.05 -8.75 -10.42
CA VAL A 296 18.27 -8.69 -11.87
C VAL A 296 18.67 -7.29 -12.35
N TRP A 297 18.13 -6.24 -11.72
CA TRP A 297 18.42 -4.87 -12.12
C TRP A 297 19.83 -4.37 -11.77
N ARG A 298 20.60 -5.13 -10.98
CA ARG A 298 22.04 -4.86 -10.81
C ARG A 298 22.81 -5.10 -12.11
N ASN A 299 22.31 -6.01 -12.95
CA ASN A 299 22.91 -6.33 -14.24
C ASN A 299 22.20 -5.63 -15.40
N PHE A 300 20.95 -5.19 -15.20
CA PHE A 300 20.12 -4.52 -16.19
C PHE A 300 19.48 -3.26 -15.60
N PRO A 301 19.89 -2.04 -15.95
CA PRO A 301 19.34 -0.83 -15.34
C PRO A 301 17.82 -0.75 -15.59
N MET A 302 17.02 -0.98 -14.55
CA MET A 302 15.57 -0.82 -14.58
C MET A 302 15.19 0.51 -13.93
N PRO A 303 14.58 1.45 -14.67
CA PRO A 303 13.87 2.55 -14.04
C PRO A 303 12.61 1.97 -13.36
N VAL A 304 12.52 2.12 -12.04
CA VAL A 304 11.26 1.89 -11.32
C VAL A 304 10.41 3.14 -11.57
N ILE A 305 9.29 2.95 -12.28
CA ILE A 305 8.28 3.99 -12.55
C ILE A 305 7.27 3.99 -11.40
#